data_AF-A0A8R1EM07-F1
#
_entry.id   AF-A0A8R1EM07-F1
#
_cell.length_a   1.000
_cell.length_b   1.000
_cell.length_c   1.000
_cell.angle_alpha   90.00
_cell.angle_beta   90.00
_cell.angle_gamma   90.00
#
_symmetry.space_group_name_H-M   'P 1'
#
loop_
_entity.id
_entity.type
_entity.pdbx_description
1 polymer ?
#
loop_
_entity_poly.entity_id
_entity_poly.type
_entity_poly.pdbx_seq_one_letter_code
_entity_poly.pdbx_strand_id
1 'polypeptide(L)'
;MFALKIVFPTEFVLLRGNHETKEINNAYGFKDECLMKFGPSEGVQVFDRFNEVFSWLPLACLVGGKILCMHGGISDALKSLDDIRAVN
;
A
#
# COMPACT_ATOMS: atom_id res chain seq x y z
N MET A 1 -0.55 -3.49 11.83
CA MET A 1 -0.09 -4.12 10.57
C MET A 1 1.40 -3.93 10.33
N PHE A 2 1.93 -2.70 10.25
CA PHE A 2 3.37 -2.48 10.02
C PHE A 2 4.29 -3.11 11.08
N ALA A 3 3.91 -3.09 12.36
CA ALA A 3 4.65 -3.82 13.40
C ALA A 3 4.74 -5.34 13.12
N LEU A 4 3.65 -5.96 12.66
CA LEU A 4 3.66 -7.38 12.28
C LEU A 4 4.53 -7.62 11.04
N LYS A 5 4.55 -6.69 10.08
CA LYS A 5 5.48 -6.76 8.94
C LYS A 5 6.94 -6.72 9.38
N ILE A 6 7.27 -5.98 10.43
CA ILE A 6 8.63 -5.91 10.99
C ILE A 6 8.97 -7.21 11.73
N VAL A 7 8.06 -7.72 12.56
CA VAL A 7 8.29 -8.91 13.39
C VAL A 7 8.27 -10.20 12.55
N PHE A 8 7.44 -10.26 11.51
CA PHE A 8 7.25 -11.41 10.62
C PHE A 8 7.43 -11.01 9.14
N PRO A 9 8.66 -10.65 8.72
CA PRO A 9 8.90 -10.05 7.43
C PRO A 9 8.60 -10.97 6.24
N THR A 10 8.64 -12.29 6.44
CA THR A 10 8.41 -13.29 5.38
C THR A 10 7.00 -13.89 5.39
N GLU A 11 6.31 -13.84 6.51
CA GLU A 11 5.01 -14.47 6.74
C GLU A 11 3.88 -13.46 6.66
N PHE A 12 4.14 -12.20 7.00
CA PHE A 12 3.15 -11.13 6.92
C PHE A 12 3.41 -10.26 5.67
N VAL A 13 2.56 -10.42 4.66
CA VAL A 13 2.64 -9.66 3.40
C VAL A 13 1.54 -8.60 3.37
N LEU A 14 1.93 -7.38 3.04
CA LEU A 14 1.04 -6.26 2.81
C LEU A 14 1.05 -5.95 1.32
N LEU A 15 -0.12 -5.81 0.70
CA LEU A 15 -0.27 -5.35 -0.67
C LEU A 15 -0.87 -3.94 -0.67
N ARG A 16 -0.56 -3.17 -1.71
CA ARG A 16 -1.12 -1.83 -1.91
C ARG A 16 -2.58 -1.93 -2.38
N GLY A 17 -3.48 -1.23 -1.70
CA GLY A 17 -4.84 -1.02 -2.16
C GLY A 17 -5.02 0.34 -2.85
N ASN A 18 -6.24 0.61 -3.30
CA ASN A 18 -6.57 1.88 -3.96
C ASN A 18 -6.55 3.08 -3.00
N HIS A 19 -6.85 2.86 -1.72
CA HIS A 19 -6.82 3.89 -0.68
C HIS A 19 -5.40 4.24 -0.22
N GLU A 20 -4.40 3.41 -0.50
CA GLU A 20 -2.98 3.63 -0.16
C GLU A 20 -2.28 4.52 -1.22
N THR A 21 -2.94 5.61 -1.60
CA THR A 21 -2.43 6.67 -2.48
C THR A 21 -2.68 8.03 -1.84
N LYS A 22 -1.80 9.01 -2.07
CA LYS A 22 -1.85 10.31 -1.41
C LYS A 22 -3.13 11.07 -1.74
N GLU A 23 -3.60 10.92 -2.97
CA GLU A 23 -4.80 11.57 -3.49
C GLU A 23 -6.04 11.04 -2.77
N ILE A 24 -6.18 9.72 -2.71
CA ILE A 24 -7.34 9.06 -2.14
C ILE A 24 -7.33 9.20 -0.61
N ASN A 25 -6.23 8.87 0.07
CA ASN A 25 -6.23 8.97 1.54
C ASN A 25 -6.39 10.42 2.05
N ASN A 26 -5.94 11.43 1.31
CA ASN A 26 -6.21 12.82 1.63
C ASN A 26 -7.70 13.16 1.42
N ALA A 27 -8.28 12.74 0.31
CA ALA A 27 -9.70 13.00 0.01
C ALA A 27 -10.67 12.32 1.00
N TYR A 28 -10.29 11.16 1.54
CA TYR A 28 -11.13 10.37 2.46
C TYR A 28 -10.74 10.53 3.94
N GLY A 29 -10.00 11.59 4.29
CA GLY A 29 -9.86 12.04 5.69
C GLY A 29 -8.74 11.38 6.51
N PHE A 30 -7.89 10.54 5.91
CA PHE A 30 -6.74 9.97 6.63
C PHE A 30 -5.74 11.05 7.06
N LYS A 31 -5.55 12.08 6.22
CA LYS A 31 -4.73 13.25 6.59
C LYS A 31 -5.31 13.97 7.80
N ASP A 32 -6.62 14.22 7.81
CA ASP A 32 -7.30 14.89 8.91
C ASP A 32 -7.22 14.07 10.20
N GLU A 33 -7.32 12.75 10.10
CA GLU A 33 -7.10 11.84 11.22
C GLU A 33 -5.68 11.97 11.80
N CYS A 34 -4.66 12.05 10.95
CA CYS A 34 -3.28 12.26 11.40
C CYS A 34 -3.12 13.62 12.10
N LEU A 35 -3.69 14.69 11.54
CA LEU A 35 -3.64 16.03 12.14
C LEU A 35 -4.38 16.08 13.48
N MET A 36 -5.52 15.42 13.59
CA MET A 36 -6.32 15.38 14.82
C MET A 36 -5.59 14.61 15.93
N LYS A 37 -4.92 13.50 15.60
CA LYS A 37 -4.27 12.63 16.59
C LYS A 37 -2.88 13.10 17.02
N PHE A 38 -2.11 13.68 16.10
CA PHE A 38 -0.71 14.04 16.33
C PHE A 38 -0.48 15.58 16.28
N GLY A 39 -1.54 16.36 16.08
CA GLY A 39 -1.45 17.81 15.97
C GLY A 39 -0.96 18.31 14.61
N PRO A 40 -0.96 19.64 14.38
CA PRO A 40 -0.79 20.22 13.05
C PRO A 40 0.59 19.97 12.40
N SER A 41 1.66 19.90 13.19
CA SER A 41 3.02 19.72 12.67
C SER A 41 3.39 18.24 12.53
N GLU A 42 3.24 17.46 13.60
CA GLU A 42 3.63 16.04 13.60
C GLU A 42 2.64 15.21 12.77
N GLY A 43 1.36 15.58 12.74
CA GLY A 43 0.36 14.91 11.90
C GLY A 43 0.67 14.98 10.41
N VAL A 44 1.21 16.11 9.91
CA VAL A 44 1.70 16.21 8.52
C VAL A 44 2.86 15.24 8.29
N GLN A 45 3.83 15.20 9.20
CA GLN A 45 4.98 14.29 9.07
C GLN A 45 4.57 12.82 9.11
N VAL A 46 3.63 12.46 9.98
CA VAL A 46 3.08 11.11 10.06
C VAL A 46 2.37 10.75 8.76
N PHE A 47 1.51 11.64 8.25
CA PHE A 47 0.80 11.45 6.99
C PHE A 47 1.76 11.25 5.81
N ASP A 48 2.81 12.08 5.69
CA ASP A 48 3.79 11.97 4.61
C ASP A 48 4.60 10.67 4.72
N ARG A 49 5.00 10.25 5.92
CA ARG A 49 5.69 8.96 6.14
C ARG A 49 4.82 7.76 5.79
N PHE A 50 3.52 7.78 6.12
CA PHE A 50 2.62 6.71 5.69
C PHE A 50 2.53 6.63 4.17
N ASN A 51 2.41 7.76 3.49
CA ASN A 51 2.37 7.80 2.03
C ASN A 51 3.67 7.31 1.38
N GLU A 52 4.82 7.62 1.97
CA GLU A 52 6.09 7.04 1.56
C GLU A 52 6.03 5.52 1.69
N VAL A 53 5.68 4.98 2.86
CA VAL A 53 5.55 3.53 3.07
C VAL A 53 4.55 2.87 2.11
N PHE A 54 3.42 3.52 1.82
CA PHE A 54 2.43 3.03 0.87
C PHE A 54 2.96 2.91 -0.55
N SER A 55 3.89 3.78 -0.97
CA SER A 55 4.55 3.68 -2.28
C SER A 55 5.46 2.46 -2.40
N TRP A 56 5.96 1.93 -1.28
CA TRP A 56 6.79 0.71 -1.24
C TRP A 56 5.98 -0.59 -1.16
N LEU A 57 4.65 -0.52 -1.00
CA LEU A 57 3.82 -1.71 -0.92
C LEU A 57 3.70 -2.39 -2.29
N PRO A 58 3.94 -3.72 -2.39
CA PRO A 58 3.76 -4.47 -3.63
C PRO A 58 2.32 -4.39 -4.16
N LEU A 59 2.17 -4.37 -5.48
CA LEU A 59 0.86 -4.34 -6.14
C LEU A 59 0.16 -5.71 -6.14
N ALA A 60 0.93 -6.80 -6.17
CA ALA A 60 0.43 -8.15 -6.22
C ALA A 60 1.37 -9.16 -5.56
N CYS A 61 0.84 -10.34 -5.24
CA CYS A 61 1.59 -11.49 -4.71
C CYS A 61 1.15 -12.77 -5.43
N LEU A 62 2.09 -13.68 -5.71
CA LEU A 62 1.81 -15.01 -6.26
C LEU A 62 1.93 -16.07 -5.16
N VAL A 63 0.81 -16.59 -4.70
CA VAL A 63 0.75 -17.59 -3.63
C VAL A 63 0.87 -19.00 -4.23
N GLY A 64 1.85 -19.76 -3.74
CA GLY A 64 2.08 -21.16 -4.14
C GLY A 64 2.36 -21.35 -5.64
N GLY A 65 2.80 -20.29 -6.34
CA GLY A 65 3.00 -20.32 -7.79
C GLY A 65 1.72 -20.43 -8.63
N LYS A 66 0.54 -20.29 -8.01
CA LYS A 66 -0.75 -20.63 -8.63
C LYS A 66 -1.81 -19.54 -8.50
N ILE A 67 -1.85 -18.84 -7.37
CA ILE A 67 -2.91 -17.89 -7.06
C ILE A 67 -2.32 -16.48 -7.07
N LEU A 68 -2.78 -15.65 -8.01
CA LEU A 68 -2.43 -14.23 -8.04
C LEU A 68 -3.38 -13.46 -7.11
N CYS A 69 -2.81 -12.81 -6.11
CA CYS A 69 -3.52 -11.95 -5.17
C CYS A 69 -3.19 -10.49 -5.44
N MET A 70 -4.20 -9.63 -5.55
CA MET A 70 -4.09 -8.18 -5.68
C MET A 70 -5.36 -7.52 -5.15
N HIS A 71 -5.32 -6.21 -4.88
CA HIS A 71 -6.46 -5.50 -4.32
C HIS A 71 -7.63 -5.37 -5.31
N GLY A 72 -7.35 -4.93 -6.54
CA GLY A 72 -8.35 -4.77 -7.60
C GLY A 72 -8.53 -6.07 -8.38
N GLY A 73 -8.06 -6.06 -9.62
CA GLY A 73 -8.19 -7.21 -10.51
C GLY A 73 -7.43 -7.03 -11.82
N ILE A 74 -7.86 -7.77 -12.84
CA ILE A 74 -7.18 -7.87 -14.13
C ILE A 74 -7.39 -6.60 -14.95
N SER A 75 -6.32 -6.14 -15.58
CA SER A 75 -6.33 -5.08 -16.60
C SER A 75 -6.29 -5.72 -17.99
N ASP A 76 -6.88 -5.07 -19.00
CA ASP A 76 -6.75 -5.54 -20.39
C ASP A 76 -5.29 -5.56 -20.87
N ALA A 77 -4.41 -4.75 -20.27
CA ALA A 77 -2.99 -4.75 -20.55
C ALA A 77 -2.22 -5.88 -19.83
N LEU A 78 -2.82 -6.53 -18.83
CA LEU A 78 -2.19 -7.60 -18.06
C LEU A 78 -2.30 -8.93 -18.81
N LYS A 79 -1.26 -9.30 -19.55
CA LYS A 79 -1.20 -10.55 -20.34
C LYS A 79 -0.33 -11.62 -19.70
N SER A 80 0.58 -11.23 -18.83
CA SER A 80 1.54 -12.10 -18.14
C SER A 80 1.89 -11.55 -16.76
N LEU A 81 2.51 -12.38 -15.91
CA LEU A 81 3.05 -11.91 -14.63
C LEU A 81 4.21 -10.91 -14.82
N ASP A 82 4.88 -10.94 -15.97
CA ASP A 82 5.99 -10.03 -16.27
C ASP A 82 5.52 -8.59 -16.46
N ASP A 83 4.27 -8.39 -16.92
CA ASP A 83 3.69 -7.05 -17.04
C ASP A 83 3.56 -6.37 -15.67
N ILE A 84 3.27 -7.12 -14.60
CA ILE A 84 3.24 -6.60 -13.23
C ILE A 84 4.65 -6.29 -12.73
N ARG A 85 5.62 -7.18 -13.02
CA ARG A 85 7.02 -7.01 -12.60
C ARG A 85 7.70 -5.82 -13.26
N ALA A 86 7.21 -5.39 -14.42
CA ALA A 86 7.71 -4.24 -15.15
C ALA A 86 7.14 -2.90 -14.65
N VAL A 87 6.17 -2.91 -13.73
CA VAL A 87 5.65 -1.67 -13.12
C VAL A 87 6.65 -1.16 -12.09
N ASN A 88 7.11 0.08 -12.27
CA ASN A 88 8.01 0.78 -11.35
C ASN A 88 7.27 1.28 -10.11
#